data_AF-A0A2B8AUJ4-F1
#
_entry.id   AF-A0A2B8AUJ4-F1
#
_cell.length_a   1.000
_cell.length_b   1.000
_cell.length_c   1.000
_cell.angle_alpha   90.00
_cell.angle_beta   90.00
_cell.angle_gamma   90.00
#
_symmetry.space_group_name_H-M   'P 1'
#
loop_
_entity.id
_entity.type
_entity.pdbx_description
1 polymer ?
#
loop_
_entity_poly.entity_id
_entity_poly.type
_entity_poly.pdbx_seq_one_letter_code
_entity_poly.pdbx_strand_id
1 'polypeptide(L)'
;MALPAPPTGAPRRPPRVPRPEPVPRARSPRLAALAAAPGGAADFWRTVGAEGTPLVEPDPDGDPAYAVVTFLWRGGDGTRAVLVLPNKVMDPRDPAGNLCERIPGTDVWHWSVRMRRDWRATYALCVDAADGPDAGDGPDGDRPGPAAGAAYWTWLRGRPRPDPLNARRFPRRWGGAPLSVVELPDAPGAAGWTPRTAVPAGTVSRHTLPGAALGGGRTVWAYEPPGAAGARELPVLVLFDGEMWQPGLSVSVLLDNLIADGRIPPVLALLPDSADSDTRWSELACGEAFTDFLEHELLPWAGDRWPVTGDPGRTVLAGQSLGGLMAAYASLRAPHRFGNVLSQSGSFWWPDGPQAEWLTGLVRRSPRLPVRFRLSAGEQEWVLLPASRRLRDALREKGYAADYREFNGGHDYLCWRTELADGLVALLGD
;
A
#
# COMPACT_ATOMS: atom_id res chain seq x y z
N MET A 1 -22.80 12.27 -22.25
CA MET A 1 -23.36 10.90 -22.34
C MET A 1 -23.23 10.30 -20.96
N ALA A 2 -24.31 9.78 -20.37
CA ALA A 2 -24.23 9.14 -19.06
C ALA A 2 -23.35 7.88 -19.16
N LEU A 3 -22.41 7.70 -18.22
CA LEU A 3 -21.65 6.45 -18.14
C LEU A 3 -22.61 5.30 -17.76
N PRO A 4 -22.37 4.07 -18.25
CA PRO A 4 -23.12 2.91 -17.79
C PRO A 4 -22.93 2.73 -16.28
N ALA A 5 -23.97 2.22 -15.62
CA ALA A 5 -23.91 1.92 -14.19
C ALA A 5 -22.82 0.87 -13.88
N PRO A 6 -22.10 1.02 -12.76
CA PRO A 6 -21.14 0.03 -12.28
C PRO A 6 -21.80 -1.32 -11.95
N PRO A 7 -21.07 -2.44 -12.11
CA PRO A 7 -21.47 -3.76 -11.62
C PRO A 7 -21.87 -3.78 -10.15
N THR A 8 -22.96 -4.48 -9.83
CA THR A 8 -23.43 -4.70 -8.44
C THR A 8 -23.34 -6.18 -8.06
N GLY A 9 -23.31 -6.47 -6.76
CA GLY A 9 -23.28 -7.85 -6.25
C GLY A 9 -21.98 -8.64 -6.50
N ALA A 10 -20.94 -7.98 -7.00
CA ALA A 10 -19.65 -8.62 -7.22
C ALA A 10 -18.94 -8.98 -5.90
N PRO A 11 -18.13 -10.05 -5.86
CA PRO A 11 -17.31 -10.37 -4.69
C PRO A 11 -16.41 -9.20 -4.27
N ARG A 12 -16.40 -8.88 -2.97
CA ARG A 12 -15.52 -7.87 -2.35
C ARG A 12 -14.11 -8.41 -2.09
N ARG A 13 -13.48 -8.96 -3.13
CA ARG A 13 -12.12 -9.52 -3.07
C ARG A 13 -11.48 -9.59 -4.46
N PRO A 14 -10.14 -9.55 -4.56
CA PRO A 14 -9.45 -9.84 -5.81
C PRO A 14 -9.61 -11.31 -6.23
N PRO A 15 -9.47 -11.61 -7.54
CA PRO A 15 -9.42 -12.97 -8.05
C PRO A 15 -8.35 -13.80 -7.34
N ARG A 16 -8.64 -15.09 -7.08
CA ARG A 16 -7.72 -16.02 -6.41
C ARG A 16 -6.88 -16.81 -7.42
N VAL A 17 -6.02 -16.10 -8.15
CA VAL A 17 -5.08 -16.71 -9.09
C VAL A 17 -3.76 -17.10 -8.39
N PRO A 18 -3.18 -18.28 -8.71
CA PRO A 18 -1.88 -18.67 -8.16
C PRO A 18 -0.79 -17.69 -8.62
N ARG A 19 0.28 -17.60 -7.84
CA ARG A 19 1.46 -16.84 -8.24
C ARG A 19 2.04 -17.46 -9.51
N PRO A 20 2.36 -16.67 -10.56
CA PRO A 20 2.85 -17.22 -11.83
C PRO A 20 4.26 -17.81 -11.72
N GLU A 21 5.08 -17.24 -10.84
CA GLU A 21 6.44 -17.68 -10.57
C GLU A 21 6.56 -18.09 -9.10
N PRO A 22 7.33 -19.14 -8.76
CA PRO A 22 7.61 -19.48 -7.37
C PRO A 22 8.18 -18.31 -6.59
N VAL A 23 8.05 -18.36 -5.26
CA VAL A 23 8.78 -17.44 -4.38
C VAL A 23 10.29 -17.59 -4.69
N PRO A 24 11.04 -16.49 -4.89
CA PRO A 24 12.46 -16.55 -5.22
C PRO A 24 13.30 -16.95 -3.99
N ARG A 25 13.21 -18.21 -3.57
CA ARG A 25 13.96 -18.76 -2.42
C ARG A 25 15.47 -18.65 -2.66
N ALA A 26 16.21 -18.36 -1.61
CA ALA A 26 17.67 -18.25 -1.64
C ALA A 26 18.31 -18.97 -0.46
N ARG A 27 19.62 -19.23 -0.55
CA ARG A 27 20.43 -19.71 0.58
C ARG A 27 21.25 -18.55 1.13
N SER A 28 21.19 -18.34 2.43
CA SER A 28 22.04 -17.38 3.14
C SER A 28 23.41 -17.98 3.42
N PRO A 29 24.51 -17.32 3.00
CA PRO A 29 25.86 -17.74 3.37
C PRO A 29 26.08 -17.79 4.89
N ARG A 30 25.57 -16.81 5.64
CA ARG A 30 25.69 -16.80 7.12
C ARG A 30 24.95 -17.96 7.77
N LEU A 31 23.77 -18.31 7.29
CA LEU A 31 23.02 -19.45 7.82
C LEU A 31 23.66 -20.79 7.44
N ALA A 32 24.25 -20.89 6.25
CA ALA A 32 25.03 -22.07 5.88
C ALA A 32 26.25 -22.25 6.82
N ALA A 33 26.94 -21.17 7.17
CA ALA A 33 28.04 -21.21 8.14
C ALA A 33 27.56 -21.62 9.54
N LEU A 34 26.42 -21.09 10.00
CA LEU A 34 25.84 -21.49 11.29
C LEU A 34 25.39 -22.96 11.29
N ALA A 35 24.80 -23.45 10.20
CA ALA A 35 24.41 -24.86 10.09
C ALA A 35 25.62 -25.80 10.13
N ALA A 36 26.79 -25.37 9.63
CA ALA A 36 28.03 -26.13 9.73
C ALA A 36 28.65 -26.10 11.15
N ALA A 37 28.36 -25.07 11.95
CA ALA A 37 28.84 -24.93 13.32
C ALA A 37 27.73 -24.46 14.29
N PRO A 38 26.75 -25.33 14.64
CA PRO A 38 25.57 -24.94 15.41
C PRO A 38 25.87 -24.37 16.80
N GLY A 39 27.01 -24.72 17.39
CA GLY A 39 27.47 -24.17 18.68
C GLY A 39 27.66 -22.65 18.69
N GLY A 40 27.76 -22.01 17.50
CA GLY A 40 27.87 -20.56 17.34
C GLY A 40 26.55 -19.79 17.44
N ALA A 41 25.41 -20.44 17.73
CA ALA A 41 24.10 -19.78 17.71
C ALA A 41 23.99 -18.57 18.66
N ALA A 42 24.63 -18.63 19.83
CA ALA A 42 24.63 -17.50 20.77
C ALA A 42 25.37 -16.27 20.21
N ASP A 43 26.51 -16.48 19.54
CA ASP A 43 27.29 -15.43 18.90
C ASP A 43 26.58 -14.88 17.66
N PHE A 44 25.93 -15.75 16.90
CA PHE A 44 25.05 -15.37 15.80
C PHE A 44 23.97 -14.40 16.28
N TRP A 45 23.21 -14.75 17.32
CA TRP A 45 22.17 -13.86 17.84
C TRP A 45 22.68 -12.55 18.41
N ARG A 46 23.87 -12.55 19.03
CA ARG A 46 24.50 -11.30 19.47
C ARG A 46 24.79 -10.37 18.30
N THR A 47 25.28 -10.93 17.20
CA THR A 47 25.56 -10.19 15.95
C THR A 47 24.26 -9.68 15.32
N VAL A 48 23.26 -10.55 15.15
CA VAL A 48 21.95 -10.16 14.61
C VAL A 48 21.27 -9.10 15.49
N GLY A 49 21.40 -9.17 16.82
CA GLY A 49 20.86 -8.16 17.72
C GLY A 49 21.49 -6.78 17.56
N ALA A 50 22.76 -6.71 17.13
CA ALA A 50 23.44 -5.46 16.84
C ALA A 50 23.11 -4.92 15.43
N GLU A 51 22.96 -5.81 14.43
CA GLU A 51 22.68 -5.42 13.04
C GLU A 51 21.18 -5.17 12.76
N GLY A 52 20.30 -5.84 13.49
CA GLY A 52 18.86 -5.87 13.25
C GLY A 52 18.43 -6.88 12.18
N THR A 53 17.12 -6.94 11.93
CA THR A 53 16.50 -7.83 10.93
C THR A 53 15.62 -7.09 9.92
N PRO A 54 15.37 -7.68 8.73
CA PRO A 54 15.98 -8.93 8.22
C PRO A 54 17.46 -8.73 7.86
N LEU A 55 18.23 -9.82 7.82
CA LEU A 55 19.61 -9.76 7.33
C LEU A 55 19.61 -9.53 5.81
N VAL A 56 20.55 -8.73 5.34
CA VAL A 56 20.77 -8.47 3.91
C VAL A 56 22.20 -8.84 3.58
N GLU A 57 22.36 -9.79 2.66
CA GLU A 57 23.65 -10.33 2.25
C GLU A 57 23.83 -10.13 0.73
N PRO A 58 25.07 -10.00 0.23
CA PRO A 58 25.33 -10.02 -1.20
C PRO A 58 24.76 -11.27 -1.89
N ASP A 59 24.43 -11.14 -3.16
CA ASP A 59 23.98 -12.28 -3.96
C ASP A 59 25.08 -13.37 -4.04
N PRO A 60 24.80 -14.64 -3.69
CA PRO A 60 25.80 -15.71 -3.74
C PRO A 60 26.31 -16.00 -5.15
N ASP A 61 25.52 -15.67 -6.17
CA ASP A 61 25.90 -15.81 -7.57
C ASP A 61 26.69 -14.60 -8.10
N GLY A 62 26.94 -13.59 -7.24
CA GLY A 62 27.77 -12.42 -7.55
C GLY A 62 27.07 -11.34 -8.37
N ASP A 63 25.74 -11.43 -8.57
CA ASP A 63 25.00 -10.40 -9.30
C ASP A 63 24.81 -9.14 -8.42
N PRO A 64 25.43 -8.00 -8.79
CA PRO A 64 25.38 -6.80 -7.97
C PRO A 64 23.98 -6.16 -7.93
N ALA A 65 23.05 -6.55 -8.80
CA ALA A 65 21.69 -6.03 -8.78
C ALA A 65 20.81 -6.71 -7.71
N TYR A 66 21.25 -7.82 -7.13
CA TYR A 66 20.48 -8.63 -6.19
C TYR A 66 21.14 -8.74 -4.82
N ALA A 67 20.33 -9.12 -3.84
CA ALA A 67 20.74 -9.45 -2.48
C ALA A 67 19.90 -10.61 -1.95
N VAL A 68 20.47 -11.35 -1.01
CA VAL A 68 19.72 -12.33 -0.20
C VAL A 68 19.16 -11.61 1.02
N VAL A 69 17.86 -11.71 1.21
CA VAL A 69 17.13 -11.19 2.36
C VAL A 69 16.70 -12.35 3.23
N THR A 70 17.17 -12.36 4.48
CA THR A 70 16.94 -13.45 5.42
C THR A 70 16.14 -12.95 6.61
N PHE A 71 14.90 -13.45 6.71
CA PHE A 71 14.00 -13.23 7.83
C PHE A 71 14.29 -14.27 8.90
N LEU A 72 14.27 -13.83 10.16
CA LEU A 72 14.71 -14.64 11.30
C LEU A 72 13.67 -14.65 12.40
N TRP A 73 13.63 -15.75 13.13
CA TRP A 73 12.91 -15.87 14.40
C TRP A 73 13.73 -16.69 15.39
N ARG A 74 13.79 -16.21 16.64
CA ARG A 74 14.43 -16.93 17.73
C ARG A 74 13.38 -17.78 18.45
N GLY A 75 13.37 -19.07 18.17
CA GLY A 75 12.36 -19.99 18.67
C GLY A 75 12.71 -20.60 20.03
N GLY A 76 11.74 -20.63 20.95
CA GLY A 76 11.83 -21.50 22.15
C GLY A 76 11.47 -22.96 21.84
N ASP A 77 11.60 -23.83 22.85
CA ASP A 77 11.33 -25.28 22.76
C ASP A 77 9.91 -25.61 22.26
N GLY A 78 8.94 -24.73 22.54
CA GLY A 78 7.56 -24.86 22.07
C GLY A 78 7.29 -24.35 20.65
N THR A 79 8.30 -23.82 19.93
CA THR A 79 8.10 -23.28 18.57
C THR A 79 7.93 -24.42 17.57
N ARG A 80 6.78 -24.46 16.88
CA ARG A 80 6.44 -25.51 15.91
C ARG A 80 6.47 -25.02 14.47
N ALA A 81 6.08 -23.77 14.23
CA ALA A 81 6.14 -23.15 12.92
C ALA A 81 6.32 -21.64 13.03
N VAL A 82 7.02 -21.08 12.04
CA VAL A 82 7.12 -19.63 11.84
C VAL A 82 6.84 -19.38 10.37
N LEU A 83 5.90 -18.50 10.07
CA LEU A 83 5.51 -18.11 8.72
C LEU A 83 5.89 -16.65 8.50
N VAL A 84 6.59 -16.36 7.41
CA VAL A 84 6.99 -15.00 7.05
C VAL A 84 6.03 -14.44 6.01
N LEU A 85 5.50 -13.25 6.24
CA LEU A 85 4.51 -12.60 5.38
C LEU A 85 5.02 -11.26 4.83
N PRO A 86 6.01 -11.23 3.91
CA PRO A 86 6.35 -10.01 3.19
C PRO A 86 5.23 -9.67 2.20
N ASN A 87 4.91 -8.37 2.10
CA ASN A 87 3.80 -7.89 1.30
C ASN A 87 3.89 -8.39 -0.16
N LYS A 88 2.85 -9.14 -0.58
CA LYS A 88 2.69 -9.72 -1.93
C LYS A 88 3.83 -10.63 -2.42
N VAL A 89 4.69 -11.11 -1.53
CA VAL A 89 5.66 -12.17 -1.90
C VAL A 89 5.05 -13.56 -1.71
N MET A 90 4.29 -13.76 -0.63
CA MET A 90 3.60 -15.02 -0.31
C MET A 90 2.50 -15.36 -1.34
N ASP A 91 2.42 -16.62 -1.79
CA ASP A 91 1.22 -17.16 -2.46
C ASP A 91 0.19 -17.63 -1.41
N PRO A 92 -1.00 -17.00 -1.32
CA PRO A 92 -2.04 -17.42 -0.37
C PRO A 92 -2.55 -18.85 -0.56
N ARG A 93 -2.33 -19.46 -1.74
CA ARG A 93 -2.71 -20.82 -2.10
C ARG A 93 -1.64 -21.85 -1.74
N ASP A 94 -0.39 -21.41 -1.58
CA ASP A 94 0.72 -22.23 -1.10
C ASP A 94 1.43 -21.56 0.10
N PRO A 95 0.79 -21.59 1.28
CA PRO A 95 1.37 -21.00 2.48
C PRO A 95 2.64 -21.70 2.96
N ALA A 96 2.87 -22.95 2.56
CA ALA A 96 4.06 -23.69 2.98
C ALA A 96 5.35 -23.07 2.41
N GLY A 97 5.30 -22.45 1.22
CA GLY A 97 6.43 -21.75 0.61
C GLY A 97 7.02 -20.60 1.45
N ASN A 98 6.30 -20.16 2.48
CA ASN A 98 6.67 -19.07 3.37
C ASN A 98 7.08 -19.51 4.79
N LEU A 99 7.11 -20.82 5.05
CA LEU A 99 7.52 -21.37 6.34
C LEU A 99 9.03 -21.24 6.52
N CYS A 100 9.44 -20.79 7.70
CA CYS A 100 10.82 -20.86 8.11
C CYS A 100 11.27 -22.31 8.28
N GLU A 101 12.53 -22.55 7.95
CA GLU A 101 13.28 -23.74 8.31
C GLU A 101 14.02 -23.49 9.62
N ARG A 102 14.15 -24.52 10.46
CA ARG A 102 14.96 -24.45 11.68
C ARG A 102 16.33 -25.03 11.41
N ILE A 103 17.40 -24.32 11.79
CA ILE A 103 18.76 -24.89 11.75
C ILE A 103 18.88 -25.96 12.86
N PRO A 104 19.16 -27.23 12.51
CA PRO A 104 19.27 -28.30 13.49
C PRO A 104 20.27 -27.99 14.61
N GLY A 105 19.89 -28.29 15.85
CA GLY A 105 20.72 -28.02 17.04
C GLY A 105 20.72 -26.56 17.51
N THR A 106 19.88 -25.68 16.95
CA THR A 106 19.80 -24.27 17.34
C THR A 106 18.35 -23.81 17.59
N ASP A 107 18.19 -22.58 18.08
CA ASP A 107 16.92 -21.84 18.18
C ASP A 107 16.66 -20.94 16.95
N VAL A 108 17.45 -21.07 15.87
CA VAL A 108 17.38 -20.21 14.69
C VAL A 108 16.39 -20.76 13.66
N TRP A 109 15.29 -20.02 13.48
CA TRP A 109 14.33 -20.21 12.40
C TRP A 109 14.57 -19.15 11.33
N HIS A 110 14.57 -19.56 10.06
CA HIS A 110 14.89 -18.67 8.96
C HIS A 110 14.08 -18.91 7.69
N TRP A 111 13.89 -17.83 6.93
CA TRP A 111 13.35 -17.88 5.59
C TRP A 111 14.06 -16.84 4.73
N SER A 112 14.69 -17.27 3.64
CA SER A 112 15.52 -16.42 2.79
C SER A 112 14.96 -16.31 1.38
N VAL A 113 15.07 -15.12 0.79
CA VAL A 113 14.69 -14.82 -0.60
C VAL A 113 15.74 -13.98 -1.31
N ARG A 114 15.86 -14.17 -2.63
CA ARG A 114 16.68 -13.34 -3.51
C ARG A 114 15.82 -12.21 -4.06
N MET A 115 16.23 -10.96 -3.82
CA MET A 115 15.48 -9.77 -4.24
C MET A 115 16.42 -8.76 -4.91
N ARG A 116 15.91 -8.03 -5.91
CA ARG A 116 16.63 -6.90 -6.50
C ARG A 116 16.79 -5.80 -5.45
N ARG A 117 17.94 -5.12 -5.41
CA ARG A 117 18.37 -4.24 -4.31
C ARG A 117 17.57 -2.95 -4.12
N ASP A 118 16.67 -2.64 -5.05
CA ASP A 118 15.68 -1.56 -4.93
C ASP A 118 14.35 -2.02 -4.30
N TRP A 119 14.25 -3.28 -3.87
CA TRP A 119 13.05 -3.83 -3.25
C TRP A 119 12.81 -3.27 -1.84
N ARG A 120 11.53 -3.05 -1.53
CA ARG A 120 11.07 -2.82 -0.17
C ARG A 120 9.69 -3.41 0.06
N ALA A 121 9.40 -3.74 1.32
CA ALA A 121 8.11 -4.20 1.75
C ALA A 121 7.92 -4.02 3.25
N THR A 122 6.67 -3.86 3.66
CA THR A 122 6.24 -4.23 5.01
C THR A 122 6.13 -5.75 5.11
N TYR A 123 6.34 -6.28 6.30
CA TYR A 123 6.16 -7.69 6.59
C TYR A 123 5.71 -7.92 8.03
N ALA A 124 5.19 -9.13 8.28
CA ALA A 124 4.94 -9.64 9.61
C ALA A 124 5.41 -11.10 9.72
N LEU A 125 5.56 -11.56 10.95
CA LEU A 125 5.77 -12.96 11.28
C LEU A 125 4.49 -13.53 11.88
N CYS A 126 4.19 -14.79 11.62
CA CYS A 126 3.14 -15.54 12.29
C CYS A 126 3.78 -16.76 12.95
N VAL A 127 3.65 -16.87 14.26
CA VAL A 127 4.38 -17.87 15.05
C VAL A 127 3.39 -18.82 15.70
N ASP A 128 3.64 -20.12 15.53
CA ASP A 128 2.95 -21.21 16.18
C ASP A 128 3.84 -21.72 17.34
N ALA A 129 3.70 -21.16 18.54
CA ALA A 129 4.45 -21.55 19.74
C ALA A 129 3.51 -22.14 20.82
N ALA A 130 3.91 -23.23 21.48
CA ALA A 130 3.14 -23.90 22.53
C ALA A 130 3.16 -23.12 23.86
N ASP A 131 4.28 -22.48 24.20
CA ASP A 131 4.48 -21.77 25.46
C ASP A 131 5.11 -20.38 25.24
N GLY A 132 4.98 -19.51 26.24
CA GLY A 132 5.62 -18.18 26.29
C GLY A 132 4.73 -17.02 25.84
N PRO A 133 5.25 -15.77 25.83
CA PRO A 133 4.51 -14.58 25.38
C PRO A 133 4.08 -14.66 23.91
N ASP A 134 4.60 -15.66 23.19
CA ASP A 134 4.33 -15.93 21.80
C ASP A 134 3.26 -17.00 21.54
N ALA A 135 2.82 -17.71 22.59
CA ALA A 135 1.65 -18.59 22.55
C ALA A 135 0.41 -17.73 22.30
N GLY A 136 -0.28 -17.96 21.18
CA GLY A 136 -1.38 -17.10 20.77
C GLY A 136 -2.48 -17.05 21.83
N ASP A 137 -3.03 -15.86 22.10
CA ASP A 137 -4.18 -15.68 22.99
C ASP A 137 -5.35 -16.57 22.52
N GLY A 138 -5.67 -17.58 23.31
CA GLY A 138 -6.75 -18.54 23.09
C GLY A 138 -6.57 -19.77 23.99
N PRO A 139 -7.64 -20.34 24.55
CA PRO A 139 -7.53 -21.59 25.30
C PRO A 139 -6.95 -22.68 24.37
N ASP A 140 -5.96 -23.43 24.85
CA ASP A 140 -5.23 -24.46 24.07
C ASP A 140 -6.14 -25.48 23.34
N GLY A 141 -7.41 -25.58 23.74
CA GLY A 141 -8.42 -26.47 23.15
C GLY A 141 -8.89 -26.12 21.72
N ASP A 142 -8.71 -24.88 21.24
CA ASP A 142 -9.20 -24.43 19.91
C ASP A 142 -8.10 -24.30 18.84
N ARG A 143 -6.88 -24.77 19.11
CA ARG A 143 -5.74 -24.65 18.18
C ARG A 143 -5.74 -25.76 17.13
N PRO A 144 -6.00 -25.49 15.84
CA PRO A 144 -5.89 -26.51 14.81
C PRO A 144 -4.43 -26.98 14.68
N GLY A 145 -4.21 -28.28 14.57
CA GLY A 145 -2.89 -28.82 14.23
C GLY A 145 -2.55 -28.63 12.74
N PRO A 146 -1.28 -28.75 12.31
CA PRO A 146 -0.89 -28.65 10.91
C PRO A 146 -1.68 -29.58 9.96
N ALA A 147 -2.11 -30.75 10.46
CA ALA A 147 -2.94 -31.71 9.73
C ALA A 147 -4.35 -31.17 9.39
N ALA A 148 -4.82 -30.09 10.03
CA ALA A 148 -6.09 -29.44 9.74
C ALA A 148 -6.07 -28.59 8.45
N GLY A 149 -4.94 -28.55 7.73
CA GLY A 149 -4.82 -27.97 6.40
C GLY A 149 -5.24 -26.50 6.34
N ALA A 150 -6.27 -26.19 5.56
CA ALA A 150 -6.74 -24.81 5.34
C ALA A 150 -7.16 -24.08 6.63
N ALA A 151 -7.70 -24.80 7.61
CA ALA A 151 -8.09 -24.22 8.90
C ALA A 151 -6.85 -23.74 9.68
N TYR A 152 -5.78 -24.57 9.70
CA TYR A 152 -4.51 -24.20 10.31
C TYR A 152 -3.88 -22.96 9.65
N TRP A 153 -3.85 -22.92 8.32
CA TRP A 153 -3.29 -21.78 7.60
C TRP A 153 -4.08 -20.48 7.77
N THR A 154 -5.39 -20.59 7.93
CA THR A 154 -6.25 -19.44 8.24
C THR A 154 -5.98 -18.95 9.66
N TRP A 155 -5.90 -19.87 10.63
CA TRP A 155 -5.56 -19.57 12.01
C TRP A 155 -4.18 -18.91 12.16
N LEU A 156 -3.14 -19.49 11.57
CA LEU A 156 -1.76 -18.99 11.70
C LEU A 156 -1.61 -17.60 11.09
N ARG A 157 -2.13 -17.39 9.87
CA ARG A 157 -2.07 -16.08 9.18
C ARG A 157 -2.89 -14.99 9.87
N GLY A 158 -3.89 -15.37 10.66
CA GLY A 158 -4.72 -14.44 11.43
C GLY A 158 -3.99 -13.77 12.59
N ARG A 159 -2.76 -14.19 12.91
CA ARG A 159 -1.99 -13.72 14.08
C ARG A 159 -0.65 -13.08 13.71
N PRO A 160 -0.62 -12.09 12.81
CA PRO A 160 0.61 -11.44 12.41
C PRO A 160 1.16 -10.56 13.54
N ARG A 161 2.48 -10.63 13.76
CA ARG A 161 3.21 -9.78 14.71
C ARG A 161 4.43 -9.13 14.06
N PRO A 162 4.87 -7.98 14.56
CA PRO A 162 6.13 -7.40 14.10
C PRO A 162 7.30 -8.33 14.47
N ASP A 163 8.33 -8.30 13.63
CA ASP A 163 9.63 -8.84 13.93
C ASP A 163 10.27 -8.11 15.12
N PRO A 164 10.58 -8.81 16.23
CA PRO A 164 11.08 -8.20 17.45
C PRO A 164 12.48 -7.58 17.27
N LEU A 165 13.28 -8.03 16.30
CA LEU A 165 14.64 -7.55 16.06
C LEU A 165 14.71 -6.46 14.98
N ASN A 166 13.60 -6.15 14.34
CA ASN A 166 13.52 -5.03 13.40
C ASN A 166 13.15 -3.76 14.16
N ALA A 167 14.00 -2.74 14.19
CA ALA A 167 13.67 -1.48 14.87
C ALA A 167 12.62 -0.64 14.11
N ARG A 168 12.45 -0.88 12.80
CA ARG A 168 11.50 -0.14 11.96
C ARG A 168 10.09 -0.69 12.13
N ARG A 169 9.14 0.24 12.23
CA ARG A 169 7.71 -0.04 12.39
C ARG A 169 6.92 0.77 11.37
N PHE A 170 5.89 0.15 10.81
CA PHE A 170 4.97 0.80 9.88
C PHE A 170 3.53 0.63 10.36
N PRO A 171 2.74 1.71 10.45
CA PRO A 171 1.38 1.64 10.97
C PRO A 171 0.46 0.83 10.03
N ARG A 172 -0.58 0.25 10.60
CA ARG A 172 -1.66 -0.39 9.84
C ARG A 172 -2.88 0.53 9.79
N ARG A 173 -3.60 0.46 8.68
CA ARG A 173 -4.90 1.09 8.55
C ARG A 173 -5.91 0.43 9.50
N TRP A 174 -6.73 1.25 10.15
CA TRP A 174 -7.73 0.84 11.16
C TRP A 174 -7.14 0.16 12.41
N GLY A 175 -5.84 0.34 12.66
CA GLY A 175 -5.17 -0.14 13.87
C GLY A 175 -4.62 -1.56 13.79
N GLY A 176 -4.35 -2.15 14.95
CA GLY A 176 -3.62 -3.40 15.10
C GLY A 176 -2.11 -3.21 15.26
N ALA A 177 -1.39 -4.30 15.52
CA ALA A 177 0.05 -4.25 15.71
C ALA A 177 0.76 -3.71 14.45
N PRO A 178 1.76 -2.83 14.60
CA PRO A 178 2.52 -2.32 13.45
C PRO A 178 3.19 -3.46 12.69
N LEU A 179 3.47 -3.21 11.42
CA LEU A 179 4.27 -4.08 10.57
C LEU A 179 5.75 -3.78 10.74
N SER A 180 6.60 -4.74 10.42
CA SER A 180 8.04 -4.55 10.26
C SER A 180 8.37 -4.13 8.84
N VAL A 181 9.56 -3.56 8.62
CA VAL A 181 9.95 -2.98 7.34
C VAL A 181 11.26 -3.57 6.85
N VAL A 182 11.28 -4.02 5.60
CA VAL A 182 12.50 -4.29 4.85
C VAL A 182 12.62 -3.26 3.73
N GLU A 183 13.75 -2.58 3.67
CA GLU A 183 14.16 -1.72 2.56
C GLU A 183 15.61 -2.09 2.26
N LEU A 184 15.86 -2.49 1.02
CA LEU A 184 17.19 -2.82 0.54
C LEU A 184 17.97 -1.54 0.19
N PRO A 185 19.31 -1.62 0.08
CA PRO A 185 20.17 -0.42 0.02
C PRO A 185 19.84 0.57 -1.09
N ASP A 186 19.30 0.09 -2.22
CA ASP A 186 19.01 0.90 -3.40
C ASP A 186 17.49 1.22 -3.50
N ALA A 187 16.71 0.86 -2.47
CA ALA A 187 15.28 1.12 -2.44
C ALA A 187 14.99 2.63 -2.33
N PRO A 188 13.86 3.12 -2.89
CA PRO A 188 13.56 4.54 -2.83
C PRO A 188 13.51 5.06 -1.38
N GLY A 189 14.23 6.15 -1.12
CA GLY A 189 14.33 6.72 0.21
C GLY A 189 13.04 7.35 0.74
N ALA A 190 13.02 7.62 2.04
CA ALA A 190 11.89 8.23 2.76
C ALA A 190 12.11 9.71 3.12
N ALA A 191 13.11 10.38 2.51
CA ALA A 191 13.54 11.73 2.90
C ALA A 191 12.40 12.76 2.89
N GLY A 192 11.54 12.73 1.86
CA GLY A 192 10.40 13.64 1.75
C GLY A 192 9.35 13.51 2.87
N TRP A 193 9.39 12.44 3.66
CA TRP A 193 8.45 12.18 4.74
C TRP A 193 9.02 12.44 6.13
N THR A 194 10.25 12.95 6.21
CA THR A 194 10.88 13.29 7.49
C THR A 194 10.65 14.79 7.75
N PRO A 195 10.16 15.18 8.95
CA PRO A 195 10.04 16.59 9.30
C PRO A 195 11.38 17.31 9.21
N ARG A 196 11.39 18.51 8.62
CA ARG A 196 12.58 19.37 8.49
C ARG A 196 12.37 20.65 9.29
N THR A 197 13.29 20.99 10.20
CA THR A 197 13.17 22.13 11.12
C THR A 197 13.02 23.50 10.43
N ALA A 198 13.60 23.66 9.24
CA ALA A 198 13.56 24.93 8.49
C ALA A 198 12.38 25.03 7.49
N VAL A 199 11.50 24.03 7.44
CA VAL A 199 10.36 23.99 6.51
C VAL A 199 9.11 24.56 7.18
N PRO A 200 8.47 25.59 6.60
CA PRO A 200 7.17 26.06 7.08
C PRO A 200 6.15 24.93 7.05
N ALA A 201 5.45 24.71 8.16
CA ALA A 201 4.42 23.69 8.28
C ALA A 201 3.04 24.25 7.91
N GLY A 202 2.29 23.49 7.12
CA GLY A 202 0.87 23.73 6.90
C GLY A 202 0.03 23.37 8.14
N THR A 203 -1.26 23.66 8.06
CA THR A 203 -2.22 23.36 9.14
C THR A 203 -3.12 22.20 8.74
N VAL A 204 -3.23 21.20 9.60
CA VAL A 204 -4.20 20.11 9.44
C VAL A 204 -5.36 20.32 10.39
N SER A 205 -6.58 20.29 9.85
CA SER A 205 -7.83 20.35 10.61
C SER A 205 -8.72 19.14 10.31
N ARG A 206 -9.45 18.64 11.31
CA ARG A 206 -10.38 17.51 11.16
C ARG A 206 -11.81 18.02 11.20
N HIS A 207 -12.62 17.57 10.24
CA HIS A 207 -14.02 17.98 10.07
C HIS A 207 -14.92 16.77 9.94
N THR A 208 -16.19 16.94 10.30
CA THR A 208 -17.26 16.00 9.98
C THR A 208 -18.23 16.72 9.05
N LEU A 209 -18.31 16.26 7.81
CA LEU A 209 -19.21 16.80 6.80
C LEU A 209 -20.51 16.00 6.81
N PRO A 210 -21.68 16.64 6.67
CA PRO A 210 -22.88 15.95 6.20
C PRO A 210 -22.57 15.29 4.84
N GLY A 211 -22.99 14.05 4.66
CA GLY A 211 -22.86 13.31 3.39
C GLY A 211 -24.24 12.87 2.91
N ALA A 212 -25.03 13.78 2.37
CA ALA A 212 -26.40 13.50 1.95
C ALA A 212 -26.44 12.42 0.88
N ALA A 213 -25.54 12.50 -0.12
CA ALA A 213 -25.36 11.47 -1.14
C ALA A 213 -24.92 10.12 -0.55
N LEU A 214 -24.14 10.15 0.55
CA LEU A 214 -23.67 8.95 1.24
C LEU A 214 -24.70 8.34 2.20
N GLY A 215 -25.79 9.08 2.49
CA GLY A 215 -26.75 8.71 3.53
C GLY A 215 -26.20 8.83 4.96
N GLY A 216 -25.11 9.55 5.17
CA GLY A 216 -24.42 9.67 6.47
C GLY A 216 -23.25 10.65 6.45
N GLY A 217 -22.80 11.07 7.64
CA GLY A 217 -21.67 12.01 7.76
C GLY A 217 -20.32 11.37 7.42
N ARG A 218 -19.36 12.19 6.97
CA ARG A 218 -18.03 11.77 6.54
C ARG A 218 -16.95 12.54 7.31
N THR A 219 -15.95 11.84 7.88
CA THR A 219 -14.78 12.51 8.45
C THR A 219 -13.85 12.93 7.30
N VAL A 220 -13.35 14.16 7.35
CA VAL A 220 -12.38 14.69 6.38
C VAL A 220 -11.27 15.40 7.13
N TRP A 221 -10.02 15.09 6.82
CA TRP A 221 -8.89 15.95 7.18
C TRP A 221 -8.64 16.95 6.06
N ALA A 222 -8.51 18.23 6.40
CA ALA A 222 -8.13 19.29 5.47
C ALA A 222 -6.72 19.78 5.85
N TYR A 223 -5.78 19.67 4.91
CA TYR A 223 -4.46 20.27 5.01
C TYR A 223 -4.46 21.59 4.23
N GLU A 224 -4.19 22.67 4.94
CA GLU A 224 -3.98 24.01 4.40
C GLU A 224 -2.48 24.28 4.28
N PRO A 225 -1.97 24.60 3.08
CA PRO A 225 -0.53 24.81 2.88
C PRO A 225 -0.06 26.11 3.53
N PRO A 226 1.24 26.24 3.85
CA PRO A 226 1.82 27.51 4.26
C PRO A 226 1.51 28.62 3.24
N GLY A 227 1.03 29.78 3.71
CA GLY A 227 0.74 30.94 2.85
C GLY A 227 -0.60 30.90 2.11
N ALA A 228 -1.49 29.95 2.42
CA ALA A 228 -2.82 29.84 1.78
C ALA A 228 -3.66 31.14 1.82
N ALA A 229 -3.58 31.92 2.89
CA ALA A 229 -4.32 33.18 3.06
C ALA A 229 -4.01 34.24 1.97
N GLY A 230 -2.83 34.18 1.34
CA GLY A 230 -2.45 35.08 0.25
C GLY A 230 -2.73 34.52 -1.15
N ALA A 231 -3.23 33.28 -1.26
CA ALA A 231 -3.44 32.63 -2.54
C ALA A 231 -4.74 33.12 -3.21
N ARG A 232 -4.65 33.47 -4.50
CA ARG A 232 -5.84 33.78 -5.31
C ARG A 232 -6.67 32.53 -5.60
N GLU A 233 -6.00 31.40 -5.84
CA GLU A 233 -6.63 30.12 -6.16
C GLU A 233 -5.66 28.95 -5.90
N LEU A 234 -6.09 27.98 -5.11
CA LEU A 234 -5.33 26.79 -4.72
C LEU A 234 -5.71 25.58 -5.59
N PRO A 235 -4.72 24.84 -6.13
CA PRO A 235 -4.94 23.48 -6.60
C PRO A 235 -5.50 22.62 -5.46
N VAL A 236 -6.23 21.56 -5.84
CA VAL A 236 -6.85 20.66 -4.88
C VAL A 236 -6.32 19.24 -5.07
N LEU A 237 -5.90 18.63 -3.98
CA LEU A 237 -5.68 17.19 -3.89
C LEU A 237 -6.82 16.58 -3.06
N VAL A 238 -7.62 15.69 -3.64
CA VAL A 238 -8.48 14.80 -2.85
C VAL A 238 -7.79 13.45 -2.74
N LEU A 239 -7.36 13.09 -1.52
CA LEU A 239 -6.62 11.86 -1.25
C LEU A 239 -7.48 10.89 -0.43
N PHE A 240 -7.91 9.81 -1.07
CA PHE A 240 -8.76 8.79 -0.44
C PHE A 240 -7.99 7.96 0.60
N ASP A 241 -8.74 7.21 1.41
CA ASP A 241 -8.21 6.51 2.61
C ASP A 241 -7.59 7.51 3.59
N GLY A 242 -8.27 8.64 3.79
CA GLY A 242 -7.76 9.81 4.50
C GLY A 242 -7.22 9.48 5.88
N GLU A 243 -7.85 8.56 6.62
CA GLU A 243 -7.44 8.17 7.96
C GLU A 243 -6.05 7.51 8.02
N MET A 244 -5.65 6.86 6.92
CA MET A 244 -4.33 6.27 6.82
C MET A 244 -3.29 7.33 6.48
N TRP A 245 -3.58 8.22 5.54
CA TRP A 245 -2.65 9.27 5.14
C TRP A 245 -2.50 10.35 6.21
N GLN A 246 -3.58 10.68 6.91
CA GLN A 246 -3.64 11.64 8.01
C GLN A 246 -4.64 11.17 9.08
N PRO A 247 -4.22 10.99 10.35
CA PRO A 247 -2.88 11.22 10.89
C PRO A 247 -1.90 10.04 10.70
N GLY A 248 -2.34 8.89 10.16
CA GLY A 248 -1.57 7.65 10.21
C GLY A 248 -0.14 7.73 9.63
N LEU A 249 0.04 8.37 8.48
CA LEU A 249 1.34 8.53 7.81
C LEU A 249 1.85 9.97 7.80
N SER A 250 1.09 10.90 8.38
CA SER A 250 1.44 12.33 8.43
C SER A 250 1.78 12.90 7.05
N VAL A 251 0.90 12.70 6.06
CA VAL A 251 1.11 13.19 4.69
C VAL A 251 1.34 14.71 4.61
N SER A 252 0.90 15.47 5.60
CA SER A 252 1.22 16.90 5.71
C SER A 252 2.73 17.17 5.64
N VAL A 253 3.56 16.33 6.26
CA VAL A 253 5.03 16.45 6.22
C VAL A 253 5.56 16.30 4.79
N LEU A 254 4.99 15.38 4.00
CA LEU A 254 5.34 15.25 2.60
C LEU A 254 4.97 16.52 1.82
N LEU A 255 3.76 17.01 2.02
CA LEU A 255 3.26 18.19 1.30
C LEU A 255 4.08 19.43 1.65
N ASP A 256 4.34 19.67 2.94
CA ASP A 256 5.21 20.74 3.43
C ASP A 256 6.58 20.69 2.74
N ASN A 257 7.18 19.50 2.69
CA ASN A 257 8.49 19.33 2.10
C ASN A 257 8.51 19.56 0.59
N LEU A 258 7.54 19.02 -0.14
CA LEU A 258 7.45 19.21 -1.59
C LEU A 258 7.17 20.68 -1.95
N ILE A 259 6.36 21.39 -1.17
CA ILE A 259 6.07 22.81 -1.35
C ILE A 259 7.31 23.65 -1.07
N ALA A 260 7.99 23.40 0.06
CA ALA A 260 9.20 24.15 0.42
C ALA A 260 10.35 23.93 -0.56
N ASP A 261 10.44 22.76 -1.19
CA ASP A 261 11.42 22.46 -2.23
C ASP A 261 11.01 23.01 -3.61
N GLY A 262 9.85 23.67 -3.73
CA GLY A 262 9.32 24.19 -4.99
C GLY A 262 8.96 23.09 -6.00
N ARG A 263 8.79 21.84 -5.55
CA ARG A 263 8.46 20.71 -6.43
C ARG A 263 6.98 20.61 -6.77
N ILE A 264 6.13 21.19 -5.93
CA ILE A 264 4.70 21.42 -6.19
C ILE A 264 4.32 22.82 -5.68
N PRO A 265 3.29 23.46 -6.26
CA PRO A 265 2.73 24.69 -5.71
C PRO A 265 2.02 24.41 -4.37
N PRO A 266 1.77 25.45 -3.54
CA PRO A 266 0.87 25.34 -2.39
C PRO A 266 -0.47 24.73 -2.82
N VAL A 267 -0.84 23.60 -2.21
CA VAL A 267 -2.02 22.78 -2.57
C VAL A 267 -2.91 22.57 -1.34
N LEU A 268 -4.22 22.76 -1.50
CA LEU A 268 -5.20 22.33 -0.50
C LEU A 268 -5.41 20.83 -0.63
N ALA A 269 -5.17 20.06 0.44
CA ALA A 269 -5.46 18.63 0.42
C ALA A 269 -6.68 18.30 1.28
N LEU A 270 -7.64 17.57 0.70
CA LEU A 270 -8.87 17.09 1.32
C LEU A 270 -8.80 15.57 1.40
N LEU A 271 -8.91 15.02 2.60
CA LEU A 271 -8.67 13.61 2.86
C LEU A 271 -9.90 12.98 3.51
N PRO A 272 -10.93 12.57 2.74
CA PRO A 272 -12.07 11.85 3.28
C PRO A 272 -11.65 10.47 3.80
N ASP A 273 -12.10 10.13 5.01
CA ASP A 273 -11.93 8.80 5.57
C ASP A 273 -12.77 7.76 4.81
N SER A 274 -12.47 6.48 4.95
CA SER A 274 -13.33 5.43 4.37
C SER A 274 -14.27 4.76 5.38
N ALA A 275 -14.40 5.31 6.59
CA ALA A 275 -15.10 4.73 7.74
C ALA A 275 -14.60 3.32 8.12
N ASP A 276 -15.06 2.31 7.39
CA ASP A 276 -14.81 0.90 7.64
C ASP A 276 -14.64 0.13 6.32
N SER A 277 -14.35 -1.18 6.42
CA SER A 277 -14.12 -2.02 5.25
C SER A 277 -15.32 -2.13 4.31
N ASP A 278 -16.54 -2.23 4.85
CA ASP A 278 -17.73 -2.45 4.04
C ASP A 278 -18.18 -1.18 3.33
N THR A 279 -18.14 -0.06 4.04
CA THR A 279 -18.35 1.27 3.49
C THR A 279 -17.33 1.57 2.40
N ARG A 280 -16.04 1.31 2.66
CA ARG A 280 -14.99 1.49 1.65
C ARG A 280 -15.25 0.70 0.37
N TRP A 281 -15.66 -0.57 0.47
CA TRP A 281 -16.00 -1.36 -0.72
C TRP A 281 -17.20 -0.80 -1.46
N SER A 282 -18.23 -0.36 -0.73
CA SER A 282 -19.44 0.20 -1.33
C SER A 282 -19.17 1.51 -2.07
N GLU A 283 -18.36 2.39 -1.47
CA GLU A 283 -18.07 3.72 -2.00
C GLU A 283 -16.97 3.70 -3.06
N LEU A 284 -15.85 3.01 -2.82
CA LEU A 284 -14.66 3.09 -3.68
C LEU A 284 -14.64 2.05 -4.81
N ALA A 285 -15.57 1.09 -4.86
CA ALA A 285 -15.76 0.22 -6.03
C ALA A 285 -16.66 0.89 -7.07
N CYS A 286 -16.22 2.05 -7.57
CA CYS A 286 -16.96 2.89 -8.52
C CYS A 286 -18.33 3.37 -7.99
N GLY A 287 -18.47 3.65 -6.70
CA GLY A 287 -19.74 4.08 -6.10
C GLY A 287 -20.19 5.45 -6.60
N GLU A 288 -21.36 5.50 -7.23
CA GLU A 288 -21.91 6.72 -7.82
C GLU A 288 -22.13 7.82 -6.78
N ALA A 289 -22.76 7.46 -5.65
CA ALA A 289 -22.99 8.33 -4.50
C ALA A 289 -21.71 8.96 -3.94
N PHE A 290 -20.58 8.25 -4.00
CA PHE A 290 -19.31 8.80 -3.55
C PHE A 290 -18.80 9.86 -4.54
N THR A 291 -18.99 9.69 -5.85
CA THR A 291 -18.67 10.75 -6.82
C THR A 291 -19.51 11.99 -6.58
N ASP A 292 -20.81 11.81 -6.33
CA ASP A 292 -21.75 12.90 -6.08
C ASP A 292 -21.38 13.65 -4.79
N PHE A 293 -20.97 12.93 -3.72
CA PHE A 293 -20.41 13.54 -2.51
C PHE A 293 -19.16 14.37 -2.81
N LEU A 294 -18.21 13.84 -3.58
CA LEU A 294 -16.97 14.56 -3.91
C LEU A 294 -17.27 15.86 -4.66
N GLU A 295 -18.15 15.82 -5.65
CA GLU A 295 -18.44 16.96 -6.52
C GLU A 295 -19.37 17.99 -5.87
N HIS A 296 -20.45 17.54 -5.25
CA HIS A 296 -21.56 18.41 -4.84
C HIS A 296 -21.58 18.74 -3.36
N GLU A 297 -20.73 18.08 -2.55
CA GLU A 297 -20.71 18.29 -1.10
C GLU A 297 -19.31 18.66 -0.61
N LEU A 298 -18.29 17.83 -0.88
CA LEU A 298 -16.93 18.04 -0.39
C LEU A 298 -16.28 19.30 -0.97
N LEU A 299 -16.31 19.48 -2.29
CA LEU A 299 -15.67 20.63 -2.94
C LEU A 299 -16.40 21.95 -2.66
N PRO A 300 -17.75 22.04 -2.69
CA PRO A 300 -18.46 23.23 -2.25
C PRO A 300 -18.17 23.58 -0.79
N TRP A 301 -18.19 22.60 0.11
CA TRP A 301 -17.83 22.80 1.52
C TRP A 301 -16.41 23.39 1.69
N ALA A 302 -15.46 22.94 0.87
CA ALA A 302 -14.11 23.49 0.86
C ALA A 302 -14.06 24.90 0.25
N GLY A 303 -14.85 25.16 -0.81
CA GLY A 303 -14.95 26.47 -1.47
C GLY A 303 -15.47 27.59 -0.57
N ASP A 304 -16.30 27.25 0.43
CA ASP A 304 -16.76 28.20 1.46
C ASP A 304 -15.66 28.62 2.46
N ARG A 305 -14.51 27.94 2.46
CA ARG A 305 -13.43 28.09 3.47
C ARG A 305 -12.10 28.49 2.88
N TRP A 306 -11.79 28.01 1.67
CA TRP A 306 -10.52 28.23 0.99
C TRP A 306 -10.76 28.64 -0.46
N PRO A 307 -9.80 29.33 -1.11
CA PRO A 307 -9.89 29.71 -2.52
C PRO A 307 -9.67 28.50 -3.44
N VAL A 308 -10.61 27.56 -3.43
CA VAL A 308 -10.59 26.30 -4.20
C VAL A 308 -10.63 26.56 -5.71
N THR A 309 -9.73 25.95 -6.48
CA THR A 309 -9.73 26.11 -7.94
C THR A 309 -10.96 25.58 -8.63
N GLY A 310 -11.47 26.33 -9.61
CA GLY A 310 -12.51 25.85 -10.54
C GLY A 310 -11.95 24.99 -11.67
N ASP A 311 -10.66 25.08 -11.96
CA ASP A 311 -10.02 24.40 -13.09
C ASP A 311 -9.85 22.89 -12.81
N PRO A 312 -10.47 21.99 -13.60
CA PRO A 312 -10.26 20.55 -13.45
C PRO A 312 -8.80 20.14 -13.63
N GLY A 313 -8.02 20.86 -14.45
CA GLY A 313 -6.59 20.64 -14.66
C GLY A 313 -5.74 20.84 -13.40
N ARG A 314 -6.28 21.49 -12.36
CA ARG A 314 -5.64 21.73 -11.06
C ARG A 314 -6.28 20.95 -9.91
N THR A 315 -7.18 20.01 -10.22
CA THR A 315 -7.81 19.11 -9.24
C THR A 315 -7.33 17.68 -9.46
N VAL A 316 -6.75 17.08 -8.42
CA VAL A 316 -6.22 15.70 -8.42
C VAL A 316 -7.10 14.83 -7.54
N LEU A 317 -7.61 13.73 -8.10
CA LEU A 317 -8.11 12.59 -7.31
C LEU A 317 -6.99 11.57 -7.16
N ALA A 318 -6.62 11.26 -5.93
CA ALA A 318 -5.56 10.32 -5.61
C ALA A 318 -6.05 9.19 -4.71
N GLY A 319 -5.61 7.97 -4.98
CA GLY A 319 -5.95 6.83 -4.14
C GLY A 319 -5.21 5.55 -4.49
N GLN A 320 -5.29 4.60 -3.56
CA GLN A 320 -4.61 3.31 -3.65
C GLN A 320 -5.62 2.17 -3.72
N SER A 321 -5.33 1.10 -4.46
CA SER A 321 -6.24 -0.05 -4.53
C SER A 321 -7.63 0.36 -5.06
N LEU A 322 -8.70 0.15 -4.29
CA LEU A 322 -10.04 0.66 -4.61
C LEU A 322 -10.07 2.19 -4.75
N GLY A 323 -9.30 2.93 -3.94
CA GLY A 323 -9.20 4.38 -4.11
C GLY A 323 -8.63 4.77 -5.48
N GLY A 324 -7.67 4.00 -6.00
CA GLY A 324 -7.12 4.21 -7.33
C GLY A 324 -8.09 3.86 -8.46
N LEU A 325 -8.97 2.88 -8.24
CA LEU A 325 -10.09 2.55 -9.13
C LEU A 325 -11.13 3.69 -9.11
N MET A 326 -11.51 4.14 -7.92
CA MET A 326 -12.48 5.21 -7.70
C MET A 326 -12.02 6.54 -8.30
N ALA A 327 -10.74 6.90 -8.13
CA ALA A 327 -10.18 8.14 -8.66
C ALA A 327 -10.31 8.21 -10.19
N ALA A 328 -10.02 7.09 -10.86
CA ALA A 328 -10.20 6.96 -12.29
C ALA A 328 -11.67 7.01 -12.71
N TYR A 329 -12.56 6.29 -12.01
CA TYR A 329 -14.00 6.31 -12.29
C TYR A 329 -14.62 7.70 -12.11
N ALA A 330 -14.40 8.35 -10.96
CA ALA A 330 -14.92 9.68 -10.64
C ALA A 330 -14.45 10.73 -11.66
N SER A 331 -13.19 10.66 -12.09
CA SER A 331 -12.66 11.61 -13.09
C SER A 331 -13.24 11.39 -14.50
N LEU A 332 -13.59 10.16 -14.85
CA LEU A 332 -14.31 9.88 -16.09
C LEU A 332 -15.79 10.28 -16.01
N ARG A 333 -16.40 10.24 -14.82
CA ARG A 333 -17.80 10.63 -14.57
C ARG A 333 -17.98 12.15 -14.51
N ALA A 334 -17.07 12.84 -13.85
CA ALA A 334 -17.09 14.29 -13.65
C ALA A 334 -15.79 14.97 -14.13
N PRO A 335 -15.44 14.84 -15.43
CA PRO A 335 -14.19 15.37 -16.00
C PRO A 335 -14.13 16.91 -15.98
N HIS A 336 -15.28 17.59 -15.85
CA HIS A 336 -15.36 19.05 -15.70
C HIS A 336 -14.87 19.53 -14.34
N ARG A 337 -14.73 18.63 -13.37
CA ARG A 337 -14.24 18.95 -12.02
C ARG A 337 -12.93 18.25 -11.66
N PHE A 338 -12.73 17.04 -12.14
CA PHE A 338 -11.57 16.21 -11.80
C PHE A 338 -10.76 15.88 -13.07
N GLY A 339 -9.73 16.69 -13.35
CA GLY A 339 -8.91 16.55 -14.56
C GLY A 339 -7.67 15.69 -14.38
N ASN A 340 -7.33 15.27 -13.15
CA ASN A 340 -6.12 14.49 -12.88
C ASN A 340 -6.39 13.30 -11.98
N VAL A 341 -5.85 12.15 -12.37
CA VAL A 341 -5.92 10.90 -11.62
C VAL A 341 -4.52 10.49 -11.19
N LEU A 342 -4.33 10.27 -9.90
CA LEU A 342 -3.16 9.60 -9.33
C LEU A 342 -3.59 8.26 -8.73
N SER A 343 -3.43 7.18 -9.50
CA SER A 343 -3.85 5.85 -9.12
C SER A 343 -2.65 4.96 -8.81
N GLN A 344 -2.60 4.44 -7.58
CA GLN A 344 -1.50 3.60 -7.12
C GLN A 344 -2.02 2.20 -6.84
N SER A 345 -1.50 1.21 -7.56
CA SER A 345 -1.98 -0.17 -7.51
C SER A 345 -3.50 -0.24 -7.62
N GLY A 346 -4.08 0.47 -8.59
CA GLY A 346 -5.54 0.56 -8.76
C GLY A 346 -6.17 -0.81 -8.99
N SER A 347 -7.31 -1.09 -8.32
CA SER A 347 -8.02 -2.37 -8.40
C SER A 347 -8.77 -2.59 -9.72
N PHE A 348 -8.08 -2.39 -10.85
CA PHE A 348 -8.64 -2.45 -12.19
C PHE A 348 -9.03 -3.85 -12.64
N TRP A 349 -8.68 -4.89 -11.88
CA TRP A 349 -9.22 -6.23 -12.04
C TRP A 349 -10.72 -6.27 -11.74
N TRP A 350 -11.25 -5.32 -10.96
CA TRP A 350 -12.63 -5.34 -10.49
C TRP A 350 -13.64 -5.23 -11.64
N PRO A 351 -14.79 -5.94 -11.53
CA PRO A 351 -15.14 -6.95 -10.52
C PRO A 351 -14.49 -8.33 -10.75
N ASP A 352 -14.43 -9.18 -9.73
CA ASP A 352 -14.11 -10.61 -9.91
C ASP A 352 -15.33 -11.33 -10.51
N GLY A 353 -15.29 -11.67 -11.80
CA GLY A 353 -16.39 -12.38 -12.47
C GLY A 353 -16.57 -12.03 -13.96
N PRO A 354 -17.75 -12.28 -14.55
CA PRO A 354 -18.01 -12.09 -15.98
C PRO A 354 -17.83 -10.67 -16.51
N GLN A 355 -17.88 -9.67 -15.62
CA GLN A 355 -17.70 -8.25 -15.94
C GLN A 355 -16.30 -7.74 -15.58
N ALA A 356 -15.33 -8.62 -15.36
CA ALA A 356 -13.98 -8.25 -14.94
C ALA A 356 -13.35 -7.15 -15.80
N GLU A 357 -12.56 -6.31 -15.13
CA GLU A 357 -11.94 -5.13 -15.73
C GLU A 357 -12.97 -4.16 -16.33
N TRP A 358 -14.09 -4.00 -15.63
CA TRP A 358 -15.22 -3.21 -16.12
C TRP A 358 -14.80 -1.78 -16.50
N LEU A 359 -13.96 -1.13 -15.67
CA LEU A 359 -13.48 0.22 -15.94
C LEU A 359 -12.60 0.29 -17.19
N THR A 360 -11.75 -0.71 -17.44
CA THR A 360 -10.95 -0.81 -18.66
C THR A 360 -11.86 -0.96 -19.88
N GLY A 361 -12.90 -1.80 -19.79
CA GLY A 361 -13.91 -1.93 -20.83
C GLY A 361 -14.68 -0.63 -21.06
N LEU A 362 -14.98 0.12 -20.01
CA LEU A 362 -15.59 1.44 -20.09
C LEU A 362 -14.71 2.43 -20.86
N VAL A 363 -13.43 2.56 -20.50
CA VAL A 363 -12.46 3.44 -21.18
C VAL A 363 -12.40 3.16 -22.68
N ARG A 364 -12.36 1.89 -23.08
CA ARG A 364 -12.30 1.51 -24.51
C ARG A 364 -13.52 2.03 -25.30
N ARG A 365 -14.72 1.90 -24.71
CA ARG A 365 -15.99 2.25 -25.37
C ARG A 365 -16.37 3.73 -25.25
N SER A 366 -15.86 4.45 -24.26
CA SER A 366 -16.16 5.88 -24.06
C SER A 366 -15.38 6.79 -25.00
N PRO A 367 -15.87 8.00 -25.32
CA PRO A 367 -15.05 9.02 -25.96
C PRO A 367 -13.90 9.44 -25.04
N ARG A 368 -12.81 9.94 -25.63
CA ARG A 368 -11.71 10.53 -24.84
C ARG A 368 -12.23 11.78 -24.11
N LEU A 369 -11.83 11.91 -22.85
CA LEU A 369 -12.15 13.03 -21.96
C LEU A 369 -10.87 13.81 -21.61
N PRO A 370 -10.97 15.08 -21.17
CA PRO A 370 -9.83 15.91 -20.81
C PRO A 370 -9.28 15.55 -19.41
N VAL A 371 -8.88 14.28 -19.24
CA VAL A 371 -8.34 13.75 -17.98
C VAL A 371 -6.91 13.27 -18.21
N ARG A 372 -6.00 13.59 -17.29
CA ARG A 372 -4.63 13.08 -17.24
C ARG A 372 -4.54 11.95 -16.20
N PHE A 373 -3.81 10.89 -16.54
CA PHE A 373 -3.65 9.72 -15.69
C PHE A 373 -2.17 9.52 -15.34
N ARG A 374 -1.90 9.42 -14.04
CA ARG A 374 -0.66 8.91 -13.48
C ARG A 374 -0.97 7.61 -12.76
N LEU A 375 -0.45 6.51 -13.28
CA LEU A 375 -0.70 5.16 -12.81
C LEU A 375 0.61 4.56 -12.28
N SER A 376 0.53 3.83 -11.17
CA SER A 376 1.63 3.00 -10.68
C SER A 376 1.13 1.62 -10.25
N ALA A 377 1.97 0.59 -10.32
CA ALA A 377 1.67 -0.74 -9.80
C ALA A 377 2.96 -1.44 -9.33
N GLY A 378 2.83 -2.31 -8.32
CA GLY A 378 3.96 -3.07 -7.78
C GLY A 378 4.26 -4.31 -8.61
N GLU A 379 5.54 -4.60 -8.83
CA GLU A 379 6.02 -5.78 -9.57
C GLU A 379 5.55 -7.10 -8.89
N GLN A 380 5.37 -7.10 -7.57
CA GLN A 380 4.94 -8.27 -6.81
C GLN A 380 3.41 -8.45 -6.81
N GLU A 381 2.64 -7.57 -7.44
CA GLU A 381 1.18 -7.61 -7.44
C GLU A 381 0.59 -8.45 -8.58
N TRP A 382 0.96 -9.73 -8.69
CA TRP A 382 0.67 -10.57 -9.88
C TRP A 382 -0.79 -10.64 -10.32
N VAL A 383 -1.76 -10.44 -9.41
CA VAL A 383 -3.19 -10.36 -9.74
C VAL A 383 -3.57 -9.02 -10.38
N LEU A 384 -3.00 -7.93 -9.87
CA LEU A 384 -3.39 -6.55 -10.17
C LEU A 384 -2.57 -5.94 -11.31
N LEU A 385 -1.29 -6.33 -11.40
CA LEU A 385 -0.34 -5.79 -12.36
C LEU A 385 -0.81 -6.00 -13.82
N PRO A 386 -1.28 -7.20 -14.24
CA PRO A 386 -1.79 -7.37 -15.61
C PRO A 386 -3.00 -6.47 -15.92
N ALA A 387 -3.92 -6.31 -14.97
CA ALA A 387 -5.09 -5.45 -15.16
C ALA A 387 -4.70 -3.97 -15.25
N SER A 388 -3.71 -3.53 -14.48
CA SER A 388 -3.16 -2.17 -14.55
C SER A 388 -2.48 -1.89 -15.88
N ARG A 389 -1.69 -2.85 -16.39
CA ARG A 389 -1.08 -2.76 -17.73
C ARG A 389 -2.14 -2.64 -18.82
N ARG A 390 -3.21 -3.44 -18.75
CA ARG A 390 -4.33 -3.37 -19.73
C ARG A 390 -5.11 -2.06 -19.68
N LEU A 391 -5.32 -1.48 -18.49
CA LEU A 391 -5.92 -0.14 -18.40
C LEU A 391 -5.01 0.91 -19.01
N ARG A 392 -3.70 0.90 -18.69
CA ARG A 392 -2.72 1.79 -19.31
C ARG A 392 -2.79 1.71 -20.83
N ASP A 393 -2.80 0.50 -21.39
CA ASP A 393 -2.85 0.30 -22.84
C ASP A 393 -4.15 0.87 -23.43
N ALA A 394 -5.30 0.59 -22.81
CA ALA A 394 -6.58 1.17 -23.22
C ALA A 394 -6.57 2.71 -23.17
N LEU A 395 -6.00 3.32 -22.13
CA LEU A 395 -5.88 4.78 -22.03
C LEU A 395 -5.00 5.36 -23.13
N ARG A 396 -3.85 4.73 -23.41
CA ARG A 396 -2.93 5.18 -24.47
C ARG A 396 -3.53 5.03 -25.85
N GLU A 397 -4.19 3.91 -26.14
CA GLU A 397 -4.93 3.68 -27.40
C GLU A 397 -6.01 4.74 -27.63
N LYS A 398 -6.67 5.20 -26.56
CA LYS A 398 -7.67 6.27 -26.61
C LYS A 398 -7.07 7.68 -26.64
N GLY A 399 -5.74 7.81 -26.60
CA GLY A 399 -5.01 9.07 -26.69
C GLY A 399 -4.97 9.89 -25.39
N TYR A 400 -5.24 9.29 -24.23
CA TYR A 400 -5.06 9.97 -22.94
C TYR A 400 -3.58 10.21 -22.64
N ALA A 401 -3.27 11.29 -21.92
CA ALA A 401 -1.99 11.45 -21.26
C ALA A 401 -1.92 10.46 -20.08
N ALA A 402 -1.33 9.29 -20.31
CA ALA A 402 -1.30 8.18 -19.36
C ALA A 402 0.15 7.75 -19.06
N ASP A 403 0.71 8.38 -18.04
CA ASP A 403 2.01 8.02 -17.48
C ASP A 403 1.87 6.81 -16.55
N TYR A 404 2.78 5.84 -16.66
CA TYR A 404 2.69 4.56 -15.99
C TYR A 404 4.05 4.09 -15.51
N ARG A 405 4.12 3.68 -14.24
CA ARG A 405 5.34 3.18 -13.60
C ARG A 405 5.09 1.84 -12.91
N GLU A 406 6.10 0.99 -12.95
CA GLU A 406 6.17 -0.20 -12.09
C GLU A 406 7.27 0.03 -11.05
N PHE A 407 7.02 -0.41 -9.82
CA PHE A 407 7.98 -0.30 -8.71
C PHE A 407 8.25 -1.66 -8.08
N ASN A 408 9.45 -1.85 -7.57
CA ASN A 408 9.83 -3.08 -6.88
C ASN A 408 9.25 -3.16 -5.47
N GLY A 409 7.99 -3.50 -5.38
CA GLY A 409 7.25 -3.66 -4.14
C GLY A 409 5.86 -4.26 -4.35
N GLY A 410 5.17 -4.45 -3.24
CA GLY A 410 3.83 -5.03 -3.21
C GLY A 410 2.69 -4.01 -3.13
N HIS A 411 1.56 -4.48 -2.62
CA HIS A 411 0.35 -3.72 -2.35
C HIS A 411 0.45 -3.04 -0.97
N ASP A 412 1.30 -2.02 -0.91
CA ASP A 412 1.89 -1.56 0.34
C ASP A 412 1.97 -0.04 0.44
N TYR A 413 1.43 0.53 1.54
CA TYR A 413 1.55 1.96 1.84
C TYR A 413 3.00 2.42 1.96
N LEU A 414 3.93 1.56 2.39
CA LEU A 414 5.35 1.90 2.37
C LEU A 414 5.83 2.22 0.95
N CYS A 415 5.35 1.47 -0.04
CA CYS A 415 5.70 1.68 -1.44
C CYS A 415 4.97 2.89 -2.02
N TRP A 416 3.67 3.01 -1.73
CA TRP A 416 2.83 4.09 -2.24
C TRP A 416 3.26 5.48 -1.75
N ARG A 417 4.02 5.59 -0.66
CA ARG A 417 4.60 6.86 -0.20
C ARG A 417 5.47 7.55 -1.25
N THR A 418 6.31 6.81 -1.97
CA THR A 418 7.15 7.40 -3.04
C THR A 418 6.34 7.69 -4.28
N GLU A 419 5.47 6.75 -4.67
CA GLU A 419 4.64 6.91 -5.86
C GLU A 419 3.63 8.07 -5.71
N LEU A 420 3.22 8.40 -4.47
CA LEU A 420 2.40 9.58 -4.16
C LEU A 420 3.21 10.85 -4.38
N ALA A 421 4.42 10.93 -3.82
CA ALA A 421 5.29 12.09 -3.97
C ALA A 421 5.62 12.36 -5.45
N ASP A 422 6.09 11.35 -6.18
CA ASP A 422 6.46 11.49 -7.59
C ASP A 422 5.23 11.78 -8.47
N GLY A 423 4.08 11.19 -8.14
CA GLY A 423 2.84 11.44 -8.85
C GLY A 423 2.29 12.85 -8.67
N LEU A 424 2.39 13.41 -7.47
CA LEU A 424 2.01 14.80 -7.21
C LEU A 424 2.91 15.77 -7.96
N VAL A 425 4.23 15.53 -7.94
CA VAL A 425 5.20 16.35 -8.69
C VAL A 425 4.92 16.31 -10.19
N ALA A 426 4.61 15.13 -10.75
CA ALA A 426 4.31 15.01 -12.17
C ALA A 426 3.00 15.69 -12.60
N LEU A 427 2.01 15.80 -11.71
CA LEU A 427 0.69 16.35 -12.02
C LEU A 427 0.55 17.84 -11.69
N LEU A 428 1.22 18.29 -10.63
CA LEU A 428 1.10 19.64 -10.08
C LEU A 428 2.38 20.48 -10.20
N GLY A 429 3.54 19.86 -10.42
CA GLY A 429 4.79 20.58 -10.67
C GLY A 429 4.76 21.36 -11.98
N ASP A 430 5.62 22.37 -12.07
CA ASP A 430 5.74 23.27 -13.22
C ASP A 430 6.36 22.62 -14.47
#